data_AF-A0A4Y2HU57-F1
#
_entry.id   AF-A0A4Y2HU57-F1
#
_cell.length_a   1.000
_cell.length_b   1.000
_cell.length_c   1.000
_cell.angle_alpha   90.00
_cell.angle_beta   90.00
_cell.angle_gamma   90.00
#
_symmetry.space_group_name_H-M   'P 1'
#
loop_
_entity.id
_entity.type
_entity.pdbx_description
1 polymer ?
#
loop_
_entity_poly.entity_id
_entity_poly.type
_entity_poly.pdbx_seq_one_letter_code
_entity_poly.pdbx_strand_id
1 'polypeptide(L)' 'MDWVKIYCIDAIELLILGVGIFQDNYPEYVLAIYIINASIYYSLMFSVAKTVVATEVLNKFHSISS' A
#
# COMPACT_ATOMS: atom_id res chain seq x y z
N MET A 1 26.92 7.27 4.98
CA MET A 1 25.89 6.95 3.96
C MET A 1 24.81 6.14 4.67
N ASP A 2 24.27 6.69 5.77
CA ASP A 2 23.48 5.93 6.75
C ASP A 2 22.06 6.50 6.89
N TRP A 3 21.89 7.79 6.61
CA TRP A 3 20.61 8.48 6.65
C TRP A 3 19.58 7.89 5.68
N VAL A 4 19.99 7.48 4.47
CA VAL A 4 19.08 6.91 3.47
C VAL A 4 18.50 5.57 3.92
N LYS A 5 19.25 4.76 4.69
CA LYS A 5 18.74 3.48 5.21
C LYS A 5 17.70 3.68 6.31
N ILE A 6 17.89 4.69 7.16
CA ILE A 6 16.97 5.01 8.26
C ILE A 6 15.60 5.44 7.69
N TYR A 7 15.58 6.42 6.77
CA TYR A 7 14.32 6.91 6.19
C TYR A 7 13.53 5.85 5.40
N CYS A 8 14.21 4.90 4.74
CA CYS A 8 13.54 3.85 3.98
C CYS A 8 12.81 2.84 4.88
N ILE A 9 13.39 2.50 6.04
CA ILE A 9 12.77 1.61 7.03
C ILE A 9 11.51 2.27 7.59
N ASP A 10 11.59 3.53 7.98
CA ASP A 10 10.46 4.28 8.55
C ASP A 10 9.29 4.38 7.56
N ALA A 11 9.57 4.59 6.27
CA ALA A 11 8.53 4.69 5.24
C ALA A 11 7.80 3.36 4.97
N ILE A 12 8.52 2.24 5.00
CA ILE A 12 7.93 0.91 4.82
C ILE A 12 7.13 0.52 6.06
N GLU A 13 7.63 0.80 7.26
CA GLU A 13 6.91 0.54 8.51
C GLU A 13 5.62 1.36 8.59
N LEU A 14 5.67 2.64 8.19
CA LEU A 14 4.49 3.50 8.13
C LEU A 14 3.45 2.95 7.13
N LEU A 15 3.90 2.44 5.98
CA LEU A 15 3.05 1.82 4.97
C LEU A 15 2.37 0.57 5.53
N ILE A 16 3.12 -0.33 6.16
CA ILE A 16 2.60 -1.57 6.76
C ILE A 16 1.61 -1.24 7.88
N LEU A 17 1.95 -0.29 8.75
CA LEU A 17 1.07 0.15 9.84
C LEU A 17 -0.23 0.75 9.29
N GLY A 18 -0.15 1.63 8.30
CA GLY A 18 -1.31 2.26 7.68
C GLY A 18 -2.22 1.24 7.01
N VAL A 19 -1.65 0.29 6.27
CA VAL A 19 -2.38 -0.83 5.66
C VAL A 19 -3.04 -1.71 6.72
N GLY A 20 -2.32 -2.04 7.79
CA GLY A 20 -2.81 -2.85 8.91
C GLY A 20 -4.03 -2.23 9.58
N ILE A 21 -3.91 -0.96 10.00
CA ILE A 21 -5.02 -0.23 10.62
C ILE A 21 -6.24 -0.20 9.70
N PHE A 22 -6.03 -0.03 8.40
CA PHE A 22 -7.09 0.08 7.41
C PHE A 22 -7.81 -1.26 7.16
N GLN A 23 -7.06 -2.34 6.98
CA GLN A 23 -7.63 -3.67 6.74
C GLN A 23 -8.31 -4.25 7.99
N ASP A 24 -7.81 -3.94 9.19
CA ASP A 24 -8.32 -4.50 10.44
C ASP A 24 -9.62 -3.82 10.89
N ASN A 25 -9.79 -2.52 10.61
CA ASN A 25 -10.94 -1.75 11.10
C ASN A 25 -12.03 -1.49 10.06
N TYR A 26 -11.66 -1.38 8.77
CA TYR A 26 -12.60 -0.95 7.73
C TYR A 26 -12.59 -1.81 6.46
N PRO A 27 -12.49 -3.15 6.54
CA PRO A 27 -12.50 -3.96 5.33
C PRO A 27 -13.83 -3.82 4.57
N GLU A 28 -14.97 -3.69 5.25
CA GLU A 28 -16.30 -3.69 4.62
C GLU A 28 -16.74 -2.32 4.05
N TYR A 29 -16.27 -1.21 4.63
CA TYR A 29 -16.70 0.13 4.25
C TYR A 29 -16.08 0.63 2.93
N VAL A 30 -14.97 0.02 2.53
CA VAL A 30 -14.25 0.39 1.33
C VAL A 30 -14.78 -0.45 0.18
N LEU A 31 -15.40 0.19 -0.82
CA LEU A 31 -15.97 -0.52 -1.96
C LEU A 31 -14.94 -0.78 -3.05
N ALA A 32 -14.14 0.24 -3.39
CA ALA A 32 -13.07 0.17 -4.37
C ALA A 32 -12.04 1.27 -4.11
N ILE A 33 -10.78 1.01 -4.45
CA ILE A 33 -9.66 1.96 -4.37
C ILE A 33 -9.11 2.13 -5.79
N TYR A 34 -9.23 3.33 -6.34
CA TYR A 34 -8.73 3.64 -7.68
C TYR A 34 -7.39 4.36 -7.60
N ILE A 35 -6.37 3.78 -8.22
CA ILE A 35 -5.04 4.37 -8.34
C ILE A 35 -4.96 4.94 -9.75
N ILE A 36 -4.91 6.28 -9.87
CA ILE A 36 -4.84 6.97 -11.14
C ILE A 36 -3.41 7.46 -11.35
N ASN A 37 -2.86 7.24 -12.54
CA ASN A 37 -1.49 7.68 -12.89
C ASN A 37 -0.42 7.14 -11.92
N ALA A 38 -0.46 5.82 -11.68
CA ALA A 38 0.51 5.15 -10.83
C ALA A 38 1.92 5.31 -11.38
N SER A 39 2.84 5.89 -10.59
CA SER A 39 4.25 5.94 -10.94
C SER A 39 4.94 4.59 -10.72
N ILE A 40 6.11 4.39 -11.32
CA ILE A 40 6.86 3.13 -11.13
C ILE A 40 7.24 2.89 -9.66
N TYR A 41 7.44 3.97 -8.89
CA TYR A 41 7.71 3.91 -7.46
C TYR A 41 6.51 3.40 -6.67
N TYR A 42 5.29 3.74 -7.09
CA TYR A 42 4.08 3.18 -6.50
C TYR A 42 4.04 1.66 -6.66
N SER A 43 4.30 1.14 -7.86
CA SER A 43 4.26 -0.31 -8.13
C SER A 43 5.29 -1.09 -7.30
N LEU A 44 6.47 -0.51 -7.06
CA LEU A 44 7.49 -1.09 -6.19
C LEU A 44 7.01 -1.14 -4.73
N MET A 45 6.52 -0.02 -4.20
CA MET A 45 6.02 0.03 -2.82
C MET A 45 4.78 -0.84 -2.61
N PHE A 46 3.84 -0.82 -3.56
CA PHE A 46 2.64 -1.65 -3.52
C PHE A 46 2.97 -3.15 -3.62
N SER A 47 4.05 -3.51 -4.32
CA SER A 47 4.52 -4.91 -4.36
C SER A 47 5.02 -5.42 -3.01
N VAL A 48 5.47 -4.53 -2.13
CA VAL A 48 5.78 -4.85 -0.73
C VAL A 48 4.50 -4.87 0.10
N ALA A 49 3.64 -3.85 -0.01
CA ALA A 49 2.39 -3.80 0.74
C ALA A 49 1.48 -5.01 0.47
N LYS A 50 1.34 -5.45 -0.77
CA LYS A 50 0.44 -6.55 -1.13
C LYS A 50 0.76 -7.89 -0.44
N THR A 51 1.96 -8.06 0.13
CA THR A 51 2.31 -9.27 0.87
C THR A 51 1.67 -9.32 2.26
N VAL A 52 1.28 -8.15 2.80
CA VAL A 52 0.67 -8.00 4.13
C VAL A 52 -0.80 -7.59 4.07
N VAL A 53 -1.31 -7.22 2.88
CA VAL A 53 -2.72 -6.86 2.66
C VAL A 53 -3.56 -8.14 2.51
N ALA A 54 -4.70 -8.20 3.19
CA ALA A 54 -5.68 -9.27 3.02
C ALA A 54 -6.19 -9.37 1.55
N THR A 55 -6.40 -10.60 1.07
CA THR A 55 -6.81 -10.84 -0.34
C THR A 55 -8.13 -10.12 -0.70
N GLU A 56 -9.07 -10.05 0.24
CA GLU A 56 -10.35 -9.35 0.05
C GLU A 56 -10.18 -7.84 -0.17
N VAL A 57 -9.19 -7.23 0.47
CA VAL A 57 -8.86 -5.82 0.30
C VAL A 57 -8.10 -5.60 -1.01
N LEU A 58 -7.22 -6.54 -1.40
CA LEU A 58 -6.52 -6.50 -2.69
C LEU A 58 -7.49 -6.48 -3.88
N ASN A 59 -8.58 -7.25 -3.83
CA ASN A 59 -9.58 -7.30 -4.89
C ASN A 59 -10.31 -5.97 -5.12
N LYS A 60 -10.16 -5.01 -4.20
CA LYS A 60 -10.77 -3.67 -4.29
C LYS A 60 -9.86 -2.66 -4.96
N PHE A 61 -8.57 -2.97 -5.13
CA PHE A 61 -7.62 -2.07 -5.79
C PHE A 61 -7.73 -2.18 -7.31
N HIS A 62 -7.99 -1.05 -7.96
CA HIS A 62 -8.03 -0.90 -9.40
C HIS A 62 -6.99 0.13 -9.82
N SER A 63 -5.99 -0.31 -10.59
CA SER A 63 -4.99 0.60 -11.17
C SER A 63 -5.44 1.03 -12.56
N ILE A 64 -5.53 2.34 -12.76
CA ILE A 64 -5.82 2.97 -14.04
C ILE A 64 -4.60 3.81 -14.41
N SER A 65 -3.68 3.21 -15.16
CA SER A 65 -2.60 3.94 -15.83
C SER A 65 -3.05 4.26 -17.26
N SER A 66 -3.07 5.55 -17.61
CA SER A 66 -3.33 6.02 -18.96
C SER A 66 -2.10 5.94 -19.85
#